data_AF-A0A0C3C798-F1
#
_entry.id   AF-A0A0C3C798-F1
#
_cell.length_a   1.000
_cell.length_b   1.000
_cell.length_c   1.000
_cell.angle_alpha   90.00
_cell.angle_beta   90.00
_cell.angle_gamma   90.00
#
_symmetry.space_group_name_H-M   'P 1'
#
loop_
_entity.id
_entity.type
_entity.pdbx_description
1 polymer ?
#
loop_
_entity_poly.entity_id
_entity_poly.type
_entity_poly.pdbx_seq_one_letter_code
_entity_poly.pdbx_strand_id
1 'polypeptide(L)'
;LTLAESRYHFALWAAMKSPLIIGTALENITADNLAIISNTYLLSFNQDRNIGRSAYPYKWGFNPDWSFDPLHPAEYWSGPTSNEGVLILMMNTEDTNATRTAVWSEVPELQDIEKRMKIRRGGKGGGGFNVVDVWTGKEMGCVRDSYSVELETHDAAVSMVKQPLSHYSTSS
;
A
#
# COMPACT_ATOMS: atom_id res chain seq x y z
N LEU A 1 7.31 -18.25 10.36
CA LEU A 1 7.07 -16.82 10.11
C LEU A 1 6.49 -16.22 11.36
N THR A 2 7.06 -15.13 11.84
CA THR A 2 6.39 -14.27 12.82
C THR A 2 5.12 -13.67 12.21
N LEU A 3 4.32 -12.98 13.02
CA LEU A 3 3.13 -12.29 12.49
C LEU A 3 3.52 -11.20 11.48
N ALA A 4 4.58 -10.44 11.77
CA ALA A 4 5.16 -9.42 10.88
C ALA A 4 5.60 -10.04 9.54
N GLU A 5 6.39 -11.10 9.58
CA GLU A 5 6.84 -11.79 8.37
C GLU A 5 5.67 -12.38 7.56
N SER A 6 4.60 -12.82 8.24
CA SER A 6 3.39 -13.32 7.58
C SER A 6 2.61 -12.20 6.88
N ARG A 7 2.51 -11.01 7.50
CA ARG A 7 1.96 -9.80 6.89
C ARG A 7 2.77 -9.39 5.66
N TYR A 8 4.09 -9.31 5.82
CA TYR A 8 5.03 -9.00 4.75
C TYR A 8 4.83 -9.94 3.55
N HIS A 9 4.92 -11.25 3.79
CA HIS A 9 4.84 -12.25 2.74
C HIS A 9 3.50 -12.18 2.00
N PHE A 10 2.38 -12.20 2.72
CA PHE A 10 1.06 -12.18 2.08
C PHE A 10 0.79 -10.87 1.33
N ALA A 11 1.13 -9.72 1.92
CA ALA A 11 0.94 -8.43 1.28
C ALA A 11 1.73 -8.31 -0.02
N LEU A 12 3.01 -8.70 -0.02
CA LEU A 12 3.84 -8.65 -1.23
C LEU A 12 3.32 -9.62 -2.29
N TRP A 13 2.96 -10.86 -1.92
CA TRP A 13 2.41 -11.85 -2.85
C TRP A 13 1.11 -11.37 -3.51
N ALA A 14 0.22 -10.77 -2.71
CA ALA A 14 -1.02 -10.18 -3.18
C ALA A 14 -0.78 -8.98 -4.09
N ALA A 15 0.11 -8.07 -3.72
CA ALA A 15 0.48 -6.88 -4.48
C ALA A 15 1.15 -7.21 -5.82
N MET A 16 1.95 -8.28 -5.87
CA MET A 16 2.52 -8.79 -7.12
C MET A 16 1.50 -9.52 -8.01
N LYS A 17 0.24 -9.66 -7.56
CA LYS A 17 -0.81 -10.42 -8.24
C LYS A 17 -0.45 -11.88 -8.50
N SER A 18 0.35 -12.46 -7.61
CA SER A 18 0.69 -13.88 -7.68
C SER A 18 -0.53 -14.74 -7.29
N PRO A 19 -0.64 -16.00 -7.78
CA PRO A 19 -1.66 -16.93 -7.31
C PRO A 19 -1.62 -17.12 -5.78
N LEU A 20 -2.75 -16.87 -5.12
CA LEU A 20 -2.90 -17.02 -3.66
C LEU A 20 -3.42 -18.43 -3.33
N ILE A 21 -2.50 -19.40 -3.26
CA ILE A 21 -2.80 -20.79 -2.90
C ILE A 21 -2.47 -20.99 -1.42
N ILE A 22 -3.45 -21.38 -0.62
CA ILE A 22 -3.26 -21.61 0.81
C ILE A 22 -2.56 -22.96 1.03
N GLY A 23 -1.33 -22.92 1.55
CA GLY A 23 -0.52 -24.13 1.83
C GLY A 23 -0.54 -24.61 3.28
N THR A 24 -1.40 -24.04 4.13
CA THR A 24 -1.49 -24.39 5.57
C THR A 24 -2.75 -25.18 5.88
N ALA A 25 -2.71 -26.00 6.92
CA ALA A 25 -3.89 -26.71 7.42
C ALA A 25 -4.89 -25.72 8.03
N LEU A 26 -6.03 -25.53 7.35
CA LEU A 26 -7.06 -24.57 7.77
C LEU A 26 -7.69 -24.92 9.13
N GLU A 27 -7.69 -26.20 9.51
CA GLU A 27 -8.21 -26.66 10.80
C GLU A 27 -7.45 -26.07 12.00
N ASN A 28 -6.16 -25.77 11.83
CA ASN A 28 -5.25 -25.30 12.88
C ASN A 28 -4.72 -23.88 12.63
N ILE A 29 -5.36 -23.11 11.74
CA ILE A 29 -4.94 -21.74 11.47
C ILE A 29 -5.25 -20.84 12.67
N THR A 30 -4.30 -20.00 13.07
CA THR A 30 -4.54 -19.00 14.12
C THR A 30 -5.44 -17.89 13.59
N ALA A 31 -6.18 -17.23 14.49
CA ALA A 31 -7.06 -16.12 14.13
C ALA A 31 -6.30 -14.98 13.43
N ASP A 32 -5.08 -14.69 13.87
CA ASP A 32 -4.26 -13.62 13.26
C ASP A 32 -3.84 -13.97 11.82
N ASN A 33 -3.42 -15.21 11.57
CA ASN A 33 -3.07 -15.65 10.21
C ASN A 33 -4.31 -15.73 9.31
N LEU A 34 -5.45 -16.13 9.87
CA LEU A 34 -6.72 -16.10 9.15
C LEU A 34 -7.10 -14.67 8.76
N ALA A 35 -6.93 -13.70 9.65
CA ALA A 35 -7.18 -12.29 9.37
C ALA A 35 -6.27 -11.74 8.26
N ILE A 36 -5.01 -12.18 8.21
CA ILE A 36 -4.09 -11.83 7.11
C ILE A 36 -4.59 -12.37 5.78
N ILE A 37 -4.83 -13.69 5.67
CA ILE A 37 -5.18 -14.32 4.38
C ILE A 37 -6.59 -13.95 3.90
N SER A 38 -7.46 -13.52 4.81
CA SER A 38 -8.82 -13.06 4.50
C SER A 38 -8.93 -11.53 4.31
N ASN A 39 -7.79 -10.80 4.29
CA ASN A 39 -7.79 -9.36 4.15
C ASN A 39 -8.43 -8.91 2.82
N THR A 40 -9.60 -8.28 2.92
CA THR A 40 -10.44 -7.95 1.77
C THR A 40 -9.82 -6.90 0.84
N TYR A 41 -9.01 -5.97 1.35
CA TYR A 41 -8.33 -4.98 0.51
C TYR A 41 -7.26 -5.64 -0.37
N LEU A 42 -6.41 -6.49 0.21
CA LEU A 42 -5.37 -7.22 -0.50
C LEU A 42 -5.96 -8.20 -1.52
N LEU A 43 -7.01 -8.94 -1.12
CA LEU A 43 -7.74 -9.84 -2.02
C LEU A 43 -8.38 -9.08 -3.18
N SER A 44 -9.02 -7.94 -2.91
CA SER A 44 -9.65 -7.11 -3.96
C SER A 44 -8.61 -6.54 -4.92
N PHE A 45 -7.44 -6.12 -4.43
CA PHE A 45 -6.33 -5.68 -5.27
C PHE A 45 -5.83 -6.82 -6.17
N ASN A 46 -5.54 -7.98 -5.57
CA ASN A 46 -5.03 -9.15 -6.26
C ASN A 46 -6.01 -9.64 -7.35
N GLN A 47 -7.31 -9.64 -7.05
CA GLN A 47 -8.40 -10.13 -7.90
C GLN A 47 -9.11 -9.02 -8.71
N ASP A 48 -8.49 -7.86 -8.86
CA ASP A 48 -9.06 -6.75 -9.64
C ASP A 48 -9.32 -7.17 -11.09
N ARG A 49 -10.59 -7.10 -11.52
CA ARG A 49 -11.03 -7.58 -12.84
C ARG A 49 -10.69 -6.63 -13.99
N ASN A 50 -10.52 -5.33 -13.72
CA ASN A 50 -10.28 -4.34 -14.79
C ASN A 50 -8.82 -3.92 -14.88
N ILE A 51 -8.06 -4.02 -13.79
CA ILE A 51 -6.63 -3.71 -13.77
C ILE A 51 -5.86 -5.02 -13.62
N GLY A 52 -5.29 -5.53 -14.71
CA GLY A 52 -4.52 -6.78 -14.70
C GLY A 52 -3.07 -6.63 -14.20
N ARG A 53 -2.49 -5.42 -14.24
CA ARG A 53 -1.09 -5.22 -13.83
C ARG A 53 -0.91 -5.31 -12.32
N SER A 54 0.24 -5.81 -11.89
CA SER A 54 0.64 -5.84 -10.49
C SER A 54 1.02 -4.44 -9.98
N ALA A 55 1.20 -4.34 -8.65
CA ALA A 55 2.05 -3.30 -8.10
C ALA A 55 3.49 -3.52 -8.60
N TYR A 56 4.26 -2.44 -8.67
CA TYR A 56 5.67 -2.48 -9.03
C TYR A 56 6.49 -1.63 -8.05
N PRO A 57 7.79 -1.93 -7.89
CA PRO A 57 8.62 -1.17 -6.98
C PRO A 57 8.89 0.21 -7.60
N TYR A 58 8.65 1.26 -6.83
CA TYR A 58 8.98 2.64 -7.24
C TYR A 58 10.18 3.20 -6.49
N LYS A 59 10.61 2.56 -5.39
CA LYS A 59 11.81 2.91 -4.64
C LYS A 59 12.36 1.69 -3.88
N TRP A 60 13.67 1.47 -3.95
CA TRP A 60 14.30 0.32 -3.27
C TRP A 60 14.50 0.53 -1.77
N GLY A 61 14.67 1.77 -1.32
CA GLY A 61 14.78 2.08 0.10
C GLY A 61 16.20 1.87 0.61
N PHE A 62 16.44 0.74 1.28
CA PHE A 62 17.74 0.37 1.84
C PHE A 62 18.88 0.46 0.81
N ASN A 63 18.61 0.02 -0.41
CA ASN A 63 19.55 0.03 -1.53
C ASN A 63 19.20 1.12 -2.56
N PRO A 64 20.15 1.53 -3.41
CA PRO A 64 19.85 2.28 -4.63
C PRO A 64 18.80 1.57 -5.50
N ASP A 65 18.03 2.35 -6.26
CA ASP A 65 17.02 1.79 -7.16
C ASP A 65 17.66 0.83 -8.18
N TRP A 66 16.92 -0.24 -8.49
CA TRP A 66 17.35 -1.34 -9.37
C TRP A 66 18.53 -2.19 -8.85
N SER A 67 18.85 -2.14 -7.55
CA SER A 67 19.81 -3.06 -6.95
C SER A 67 19.25 -4.48 -6.78
N PHE A 68 20.07 -5.49 -7.06
CA PHE A 68 19.77 -6.87 -6.70
C PHE A 68 20.44 -7.20 -5.37
N ASP A 69 19.63 -7.38 -4.33
CA ASP A 69 20.04 -7.85 -3.02
C ASP A 69 18.92 -8.75 -2.47
N PRO A 70 19.18 -10.05 -2.24
CA PRO A 70 18.17 -10.97 -1.76
C PRO A 70 17.77 -10.74 -0.30
N LEU A 71 18.59 -10.06 0.51
CA LEU A 71 18.28 -9.71 1.90
C LEU A 71 17.56 -8.38 2.00
N HIS A 72 17.88 -7.44 1.11
CA HIS A 72 17.28 -6.10 1.05
C HIS A 72 16.68 -5.81 -0.33
N PRO A 73 15.59 -6.52 -0.71
CA PRO A 73 14.87 -6.26 -1.95
C PRO A 73 14.19 -4.89 -1.91
N ALA A 74 13.55 -4.50 -3.02
CA ALA A 74 12.83 -3.24 -3.09
C ALA A 74 11.76 -3.12 -1.99
N GLU A 75 11.75 -2.00 -1.26
CA GLU A 75 10.89 -1.83 -0.09
C GLU A 75 9.57 -1.11 -0.37
N TYR A 76 9.50 -0.30 -1.43
CA TYR A 76 8.35 0.57 -1.69
C TYR A 76 7.69 0.23 -3.03
N TRP A 77 6.42 -0.15 -2.95
CA TRP A 77 5.63 -0.63 -4.08
C TRP A 77 4.31 0.12 -4.20
N SER A 78 3.86 0.34 -5.43
CA SER A 78 2.55 0.95 -5.68
C SER A 78 1.83 0.32 -6.86
N GLY A 79 0.51 0.36 -6.81
CA GLY A 79 -0.34 -0.09 -7.91
C GLY A 79 -1.76 0.48 -7.83
N PRO A 80 -2.41 0.73 -8.97
CA PRO A 80 -3.76 1.28 -9.02
C PRO A 80 -4.80 0.17 -8.83
N THR A 81 -6.00 0.58 -8.44
CA THR A 81 -7.19 -0.24 -8.34
C THR A 81 -8.31 0.33 -9.20
N SER A 82 -9.23 -0.52 -9.61
CA SER A 82 -10.43 -0.15 -10.37
C SER A 82 -11.31 0.90 -9.69
N ASN A 83 -11.26 0.98 -8.35
CA ASN A 83 -12.10 1.88 -7.56
C ASN A 83 -11.41 3.24 -7.30
N GLU A 84 -10.60 3.71 -8.25
CA GLU A 84 -9.84 4.97 -8.19
C GLU A 84 -8.91 5.11 -6.97
N GLY A 85 -8.53 3.98 -6.35
CA GLY A 85 -7.55 3.92 -5.27
C GLY A 85 -6.18 3.45 -5.73
N VAL A 86 -5.15 3.74 -4.95
CA VAL A 86 -3.78 3.28 -5.13
C VAL A 86 -3.39 2.48 -3.90
N LEU A 87 -3.01 1.22 -4.10
CA LEU A 87 -2.34 0.42 -3.09
C LEU A 87 -0.90 0.92 -2.97
N ILE A 88 -0.46 1.19 -1.74
CA ILE A 88 0.94 1.46 -1.40
C ILE A 88 1.36 0.43 -0.37
N LEU A 89 2.47 -0.24 -0.65
CA LEU A 89 3.12 -1.21 0.24
C LEU A 89 4.50 -0.67 0.59
N MET A 90 4.80 -0.61 1.89
CA MET A 90 6.10 -0.25 2.44
C MET A 90 6.59 -1.38 3.34
N MET A 91 7.83 -1.81 3.14
CA MET A 91 8.39 -2.97 3.81
C MET A 91 9.63 -2.58 4.62
N ASN A 92 9.79 -3.20 5.79
CA ASN A 92 11.01 -3.10 6.58
C ASN A 92 11.84 -4.37 6.37
N THR A 93 12.92 -4.29 5.59
CA THR A 93 13.83 -5.44 5.37
C THR A 93 14.91 -5.57 6.44
N GLU A 94 14.92 -4.69 7.43
CA GLU A 94 15.95 -4.63 8.46
C GLU A 94 15.58 -5.49 9.68
N ASP A 95 16.60 -5.97 10.41
CA ASP A 95 16.47 -6.72 11.68
C ASP A 95 16.09 -5.82 12.89
N THR A 96 15.79 -4.55 12.64
CA THR A 96 15.41 -3.56 13.66
C THR A 96 14.14 -2.83 13.26
N ASN A 97 13.42 -2.29 14.25
CA ASN A 97 12.30 -1.41 13.97
C ASN A 97 12.78 -0.19 13.17
N ALA A 98 12.02 0.16 12.13
CA ALA A 98 12.38 1.26 11.26
C ALA A 98 11.14 2.00 10.75
N THR A 99 11.28 3.30 10.56
CA THR A 99 10.21 4.12 9.96
C THR A 99 10.30 4.04 8.44
N ARG A 100 9.16 3.75 7.80
CA ARG A 100 9.00 3.86 6.34
C ARG A 100 8.05 5.00 6.02
N THR A 101 8.36 5.73 4.96
CA THR A 101 7.60 6.92 4.55
C THR A 101 7.27 6.89 3.07
N ALA A 102 5.99 6.90 2.74
CA ALA A 102 5.47 7.06 1.39
C ALA A 102 5.30 8.56 1.11
N VAL A 103 6.11 9.10 0.21
CA VAL A 103 6.01 10.50 -0.23
C VAL A 103 5.17 10.54 -1.51
N TRP A 104 4.09 11.31 -1.54
CA TRP A 104 3.11 11.29 -2.62
C TRP A 104 3.70 11.66 -3.98
N SER A 105 4.68 12.57 -4.01
CA SER A 105 5.38 12.95 -5.24
C SER A 105 6.27 11.83 -5.81
N GLU A 106 6.65 10.84 -5.01
CA GLU A 106 7.44 9.68 -5.47
C GLU A 106 6.56 8.55 -6.01
N VAL A 107 5.27 8.52 -5.63
CA VAL A 107 4.33 7.45 -6.01
C VAL A 107 3.77 7.74 -7.42
N PRO A 108 4.09 6.90 -8.44
CA PRO A 108 3.74 7.21 -9.83
C PRO A 108 2.25 7.41 -10.07
N GLU A 109 1.39 6.59 -9.47
CA GLU A 109 -0.06 6.68 -9.63
C GLU A 109 -0.66 7.97 -9.02
N LEU A 110 0.02 8.61 -8.07
CA LEU A 110 -0.48 9.82 -7.41
C LEU A 110 -0.02 11.11 -8.10
N GLN A 111 1.09 11.10 -8.83
CA GLN A 111 1.64 12.32 -9.46
C GLN A 111 0.65 13.02 -10.40
N ASP A 112 0.00 12.26 -11.28
CA ASP A 112 -1.00 12.80 -12.20
C ASP A 112 -2.25 13.33 -11.46
N ILE A 113 -2.62 12.66 -10.37
CA ILE A 113 -3.75 13.06 -9.54
C ILE A 113 -3.42 14.38 -8.83
N GLU A 114 -2.25 14.48 -8.21
CA GLU A 114 -1.77 15.72 -7.59
C GLU A 114 -1.72 16.88 -8.58
N LYS A 115 -1.22 16.63 -9.79
CA LYS A 115 -1.15 17.65 -10.85
C LYS A 115 -2.55 18.15 -11.22
N ARG A 116 -3.51 17.25 -11.42
CA ARG A 116 -4.92 17.60 -11.69
C ARG A 116 -5.54 18.37 -10.53
N MET A 117 -5.29 17.97 -9.28
CA MET A 117 -5.77 18.68 -8.10
C MET A 117 -5.18 20.09 -7.98
N LYS A 118 -3.87 20.25 -8.20
CA LYS A 118 -3.18 21.56 -8.22
C LYS A 118 -3.81 22.50 -9.24
N ILE A 119 -4.12 22.01 -10.44
CA ILE A 119 -4.82 22.79 -11.48
C ILE A 119 -6.21 23.23 -10.99
N ARG A 120 -7.02 22.30 -10.46
CA ARG A 120 -8.38 22.61 -9.97
C ARG A 120 -8.39 23.63 -8.82
N ARG A 121 -7.31 23.69 -8.02
CA ARG A 121 -7.16 24.62 -6.88
C ARG A 121 -6.49 25.94 -7.25
N GLY A 122 -6.36 26.26 -8.54
CA GLY A 122 -5.74 27.52 -8.98
C GLY A 122 -4.26 27.61 -8.63
N GLY A 123 -3.54 26.48 -8.64
CA GLY A 123 -2.10 26.41 -8.37
C GLY A 123 -1.69 26.46 -6.90
N LYS A 124 -2.65 26.44 -5.95
CA LYS A 124 -2.34 26.50 -4.50
C LYS A 124 -2.33 25.13 -3.82
N GLY A 125 -1.14 24.72 -3.37
CA GLY A 125 -0.89 23.56 -2.50
C GLY A 125 -0.95 22.19 -3.19
N GLY A 126 -0.26 21.19 -2.64
CA GLY A 126 -0.45 19.79 -2.99
C GLY A 126 -1.83 19.28 -2.56
N GLY A 127 -2.38 18.33 -3.31
CA GLY A 127 -3.60 17.63 -2.90
C GLY A 127 -3.29 16.73 -1.70
N GLY A 128 -4.16 16.72 -0.69
CA GLY A 128 -4.13 15.64 0.30
C GLY A 128 -4.90 14.44 -0.22
N PHE A 129 -4.61 13.26 0.32
CA PHE A 129 -5.28 12.02 -0.03
C PHE A 129 -5.91 11.39 1.21
N ASN A 130 -7.03 10.70 1.02
CA ASN A 130 -7.59 9.86 2.07
C ASN A 130 -6.77 8.57 2.14
N VAL A 131 -6.21 8.27 3.31
CA VAL A 131 -5.41 7.08 3.54
C VAL A 131 -6.18 6.12 4.44
N VAL A 132 -6.26 4.85 4.03
CA VAL A 132 -6.82 3.76 4.83
C VAL A 132 -5.71 2.76 5.12
N ASP A 133 -5.49 2.46 6.40
CA ASP A 133 -4.64 1.34 6.81
C ASP A 133 -5.35 0.03 6.47
N VAL A 134 -4.71 -0.79 5.64
CA VAL A 134 -5.29 -2.03 5.14
C VAL A 134 -5.36 -3.13 6.20
N TRP A 135 -4.49 -3.10 7.22
CA TRP A 135 -4.51 -4.12 8.28
C TRP A 135 -5.65 -3.89 9.27
N THR A 136 -5.91 -2.63 9.62
CA THR A 136 -6.92 -2.27 10.63
C THR A 136 -8.23 -1.78 10.02
N GLY A 137 -8.24 -1.41 8.74
CA GLY A 137 -9.36 -0.72 8.09
C GLY A 137 -9.55 0.72 8.56
N LYS A 138 -8.62 1.26 9.37
CA LYS A 138 -8.73 2.61 9.94
C LYS A 138 -8.51 3.67 8.87
N GLU A 139 -9.43 4.62 8.79
CA GLU A 139 -9.26 5.82 7.97
C GLU A 139 -8.41 6.85 8.72
N MET A 140 -7.35 7.34 8.07
CA MET A 140 -6.45 8.38 8.59
C MET A 140 -6.85 9.79 8.15
N GLY A 141 -7.94 9.90 7.39
CA GLY A 141 -8.41 11.16 6.81
C GLY A 141 -7.45 11.69 5.73
N CYS A 142 -7.53 13.01 5.51
CA CYS A 142 -6.79 13.69 4.46
C CYS A 142 -5.33 13.96 4.88
N VAL A 143 -4.42 13.11 4.40
CA VAL A 143 -2.97 13.19 4.63
C VAL A 143 -2.30 13.93 3.47
N ARG A 144 -1.41 14.88 3.79
CA ARG A 144 -0.71 15.71 2.79
C ARG A 144 0.76 15.32 2.71
N ASP A 145 1.32 15.46 1.50
CA ASP A 145 2.73 15.30 1.15
C ASP A 145 3.33 13.89 1.37
N SER A 146 3.13 13.28 2.54
CA SER A 146 3.61 11.94 2.85
C SER A 146 2.84 11.25 3.98
N TYR A 147 3.01 9.93 4.08
CA TYR A 147 2.50 9.10 5.17
C TYR A 147 3.64 8.22 5.73
N SER A 148 3.86 8.28 7.05
CA SER A 148 4.92 7.56 7.74
C SER A 148 4.35 6.54 8.73
N VAL A 149 4.99 5.37 8.80
CA VAL A 149 4.66 4.28 9.73
C VAL A 149 5.94 3.71 10.31
N GLU A 150 5.99 3.53 11.62
CA GLU A 150 7.03 2.73 12.27
C GLU A 150 6.67 1.25 12.13
N LEU A 151 7.59 0.47 11.57
CA LEU A 151 7.42 -0.96 11.33
C LEU A 151 8.34 -1.75 12.25
N GLU A 152 7.83 -2.87 12.75
CA GLU A 152 8.66 -3.89 13.38
C GLU A 152 9.64 -4.48 12.36
N THR A 153 10.66 -5.18 12.84
CA THR A 153 11.54 -5.98 11.98
C THR A 153 10.71 -6.91 11.09
N HIS A 154 11.03 -6.90 9.79
CA HIS A 154 10.40 -7.76 8.78
C HIS A 154 8.88 -7.60 8.62
N ASP A 155 8.33 -6.44 8.99
CA ASP A 155 6.91 -6.13 8.80
C ASP A 155 6.64 -5.32 7.53
N ALA A 156 5.37 -5.20 7.18
CA ALA A 156 4.89 -4.41 6.06
C ALA A 156 3.71 -3.52 6.45
N ALA A 157 3.78 -2.23 6.09
CA ALA A 157 2.63 -1.34 6.07
C ALA A 157 1.96 -1.40 4.70
N VAL A 158 0.63 -1.53 4.70
CA VAL A 158 -0.17 -1.47 3.48
C VAL A 158 -1.21 -0.38 3.64
N SER A 159 -1.33 0.49 2.64
CA SER A 159 -2.29 1.58 2.64
C SER A 159 -3.06 1.62 1.33
N MET A 160 -4.37 1.88 1.44
CA MET A 160 -5.21 2.23 0.29
C MET A 160 -5.37 3.74 0.27
N VAL A 161 -4.81 4.37 -0.75
CA VAL A 161 -4.79 5.83 -0.91
C VAL A 161 -5.79 6.23 -1.98
N LYS A 162 -6.71 7.13 -1.65
CA LYS A 162 -7.78 7.60 -2.55
C LYS A 162 -7.81 9.11 -2.60
N GLN A 163 -8.36 9.65 -3.69
CA GLN A 163 -8.70 11.06 -3.73
C GLN A 163 -9.67 11.39 -2.57
N PRO A 164 -9.55 12.58 -1.95
CA PRO A 164 -10.56 13.02 -1.00
C PRO A 164 -11.92 13.02 -1.69
N LEU A 165 -12.93 12.46 -1.02
CA LEU A 165 -14.30 12.54 -1.50
C LEU A 165 -14.62 14.03 -1.73
N SER A 166 -14.96 14.39 -2.97
CA SER A 166 -15.53 15.71 -3.20
C SER A 166 -16.85 15.75 -2.45
N HIS A 167 -16.98 16.60 -1.43
CA HIS A 167 -18.30 17.04 -1.02
C HIS A 167 -18.94 17.68 -2.26
N TYR A 168 -19.74 16.92 -3.00
CA TYR A 168 -20.76 17.51 -3.84
C TYR A 168 -21.67 18.24 -2.86
N SER A 169 -21.60 19.58 -2.85
CA SER A 169 -22.74 20.34 -2.38
C SER A 169 -23.87 19.97 -3.31
N THR A 170 -24.78 19.11 -2.86
CA THR A 170 -26.11 19.02 -3.43
C THR A 170 -26.78 20.36 -3.14
N SER A 171 -26.53 21.35 -3.99
CA SER A 171 -27.43 22.49 -4.14
C SER A 171 -28.73 21.92 -4.70
N SER A 172 -29.67 21.63 -3.80
CA SER A 172 -31.08 21.46 -4.12
C SER A 172 -31.71 22.84 -4.32
#